data_AF-A0A4R1YLF6-F1
#
_entry.id   AF-A0A4R1YLF6-F1
#
_cell.length_a   1.000
_cell.length_b   1.000
_cell.length_c   1.000
_cell.angle_alpha   90.00
_cell.angle_beta   90.00
_cell.angle_gamma   90.00
#
_symmetry.space_group_name_H-M   'P 1'
#
loop_
_entity.id
_entity.type
_entity.pdbx_description
1 polymer ?
#
loop_
_entity_poly.entity_id
_entity_poly.type
_entity_poly.pdbx_seq_one_letter_code
_entity_poly.pdbx_strand_id
1 'polypeptide(L)'
;MTVLREDLGIFRDALKGMEFHTAGDGVVEYLPADEAPPAAISQIWCLDMAERRWRVNMMIEPGTFETWVYKRDPTISRPRAEMVGTTAEGIPYLKPAAVLLFKAKYRRAKDEIDFEQALPKLPASQRLWLKTCLAACHPDHEWLKSLQEPPMTLDLEPME
;
A
#
# COMPACT_ATOMS: atom_id res chain seq x y z
N MET A 1 1.38 -9.66 1.15
CA MET A 1 -0.08 -9.84 1.10
C MET A 1 -0.72 -8.88 2.09
N THR A 2 -1.90 -8.37 1.77
CA THR A 2 -2.66 -7.49 2.66
C THR A 2 -3.97 -8.18 3.04
N VAL A 3 -4.40 -8.02 4.28
CA VAL A 3 -5.64 -8.60 4.81
C VAL A 3 -6.46 -7.53 5.52
N LEU A 4 -7.79 -7.61 5.40
CA LEU A 4 -8.68 -6.79 6.21
C LEU A 4 -8.55 -7.21 7.67
N ARG A 5 -8.71 -6.25 8.57
CA ARG A 5 -8.58 -6.52 10.01
C ARG A 5 -9.62 -7.53 10.51
N GLU A 6 -10.84 -7.45 9.99
CA GLU A 6 -11.94 -8.36 10.32
C GLU A 6 -11.71 -9.80 9.80
N ASP A 7 -10.94 -9.96 8.72
CA ASP A 7 -10.66 -11.26 8.12
C ASP A 7 -9.48 -12.00 8.76
N LEU A 8 -8.81 -11.42 9.77
CA LEU A 8 -7.63 -12.05 10.36
C LEU A 8 -7.90 -13.50 10.85
N GLY A 9 -9.12 -13.77 11.33
CA GLY A 9 -9.54 -15.12 11.73
C GLY A 9 -9.47 -16.13 10.58
N ILE A 10 -9.89 -15.75 9.37
CA ILE A 10 -9.83 -16.60 8.17
C ILE A 10 -8.38 -16.99 7.87
N PHE A 11 -7.44 -16.06 8.03
CA PHE A 11 -6.02 -16.33 7.80
C PHE A 11 -5.39 -17.18 8.91
N ARG A 12 -5.80 -16.99 10.17
CA ARG A 12 -5.40 -17.90 11.26
C ARG A 12 -5.84 -19.34 10.97
N ASP A 13 -7.04 -19.51 10.44
CA ASP A 13 -7.55 -20.82 10.05
C ASP A 13 -6.79 -21.43 8.87
N ALA A 14 -6.50 -20.63 7.84
CA ALA A 14 -5.76 -21.09 6.65
C ALA A 14 -4.29 -21.43 6.96
N LEU A 15 -3.69 -20.79 7.96
CA LEU A 15 -2.30 -20.98 8.38
C LEU A 15 -2.18 -21.75 9.70
N LYS A 16 -3.14 -22.64 9.99
CA LYS A 16 -3.10 -23.53 11.16
C LYS A 16 -1.75 -24.25 11.25
N GLY A 17 -1.22 -24.28 12.47
CA GLY A 17 0.12 -24.83 12.76
C GLY A 17 1.25 -23.81 12.74
N MET A 18 0.98 -22.55 12.36
CA MET A 18 1.93 -21.43 12.52
C MET A 18 1.59 -20.59 13.75
N GLU A 19 2.62 -20.04 14.39
CA GLU A 19 2.49 -19.00 15.41
C GLU A 19 2.39 -17.63 14.76
N PHE A 20 1.54 -16.76 15.30
CA PHE A 20 1.31 -15.42 14.79
C PHE A 20 2.01 -14.42 15.71
N HIS A 21 2.69 -13.44 15.12
CA HIS A 21 3.40 -12.41 15.84
C HIS A 21 3.05 -11.04 15.30
N THR A 22 2.82 -10.07 16.19
CA THR A 22 2.79 -8.65 15.81
C THR A 22 4.21 -8.20 15.47
N ALA A 23 4.35 -7.35 14.46
CA ALA A 23 5.62 -6.73 14.13
C ALA A 23 5.43 -5.21 13.95
N GLY A 24 6.17 -4.42 14.71
CA GLY A 24 6.06 -2.96 14.67
C GLY A 24 7.24 -2.30 15.38
N ASP A 25 7.78 -1.24 14.78
CA ASP A 25 8.85 -0.42 15.38
C ASP A 25 10.06 -1.22 15.90
N GLY A 26 10.43 -2.28 15.18
CA GLY A 26 11.56 -3.15 15.52
C GLY A 26 11.27 -4.22 16.58
N VAL A 27 10.04 -4.24 17.12
CA VAL A 27 9.57 -5.21 18.10
C VAL A 27 8.73 -6.28 17.41
N VAL A 28 8.96 -7.53 17.83
CA VAL A 28 8.18 -8.70 17.41
C VAL A 28 7.67 -9.41 18.65
N GLU A 29 6.37 -9.52 18.80
CA GLU A 29 5.72 -10.11 19.98
C GLU A 29 4.76 -11.21 19.55
N TYR A 30 4.66 -12.26 20.36
CA TYR A 30 3.67 -13.30 20.15
C TYR A 30 2.25 -12.72 20.24
N LEU A 31 1.39 -13.08 19.28
CA LEU A 31 -0.01 -12.70 19.24
C LEU A 31 -0.88 -13.92 19.53
N PRO A 32 -1.46 -14.03 20.75
CA PRO A 32 -2.34 -15.13 21.12
C PRO A 32 -3.49 -15.34 20.14
N ALA A 33 -3.96 -16.58 20.01
CA ALA A 33 -4.93 -16.97 18.99
C ALA A 33 -6.30 -16.29 19.16
N ASP A 34 -6.67 -16.00 20.41
CA ASP A 34 -7.90 -15.36 20.85
C ASP A 34 -7.80 -13.83 20.96
N GLU A 35 -6.62 -13.27 20.70
CA GLU A 35 -6.40 -11.82 20.73
C GLU A 35 -6.40 -11.20 19.33
N ALA A 36 -7.02 -10.02 19.26
CA ALA A 36 -6.90 -9.13 18.13
C ALA A 36 -5.59 -8.34 18.22
N PRO A 37 -4.87 -8.12 17.11
CA PRO A 37 -3.69 -7.29 17.13
C PRO A 37 -4.06 -5.85 17.50
N PRO A 38 -3.22 -5.14 18.26
CA PRO A 38 -3.47 -3.75 18.61
C PRO A 38 -3.78 -2.89 17.37
N ALA A 39 -4.60 -1.85 17.54
CA ALA A 39 -5.03 -1.00 16.43
C ALA A 39 -3.85 -0.36 15.67
N ALA A 40 -2.77 -0.02 16.37
CA ALA A 40 -1.55 0.54 15.80
C ALA A 40 -0.73 -0.48 14.98
N ILE A 41 -0.87 -1.78 15.25
CA ILE A 41 -0.13 -2.82 14.53
C ILE A 41 -0.75 -3.03 13.17
N SER A 42 0.10 -2.95 12.14
CA SER A 42 -0.30 -3.16 10.74
C SER A 42 0.42 -4.33 10.09
N GLN A 43 1.18 -5.12 10.83
CA GLN A 43 1.99 -6.19 10.25
C GLN A 43 2.01 -7.39 11.19
N ILE A 44 1.79 -8.56 10.60
CA ILE A 44 1.78 -9.85 11.27
C ILE A 44 2.79 -10.75 10.58
N TRP A 45 3.65 -11.39 11.37
CA TRP A 45 4.58 -12.41 10.90
C TRP A 45 4.10 -13.77 11.37
N CYS A 46 4.19 -14.78 10.51
CA CYS A 46 3.84 -16.15 10.85
C CYS A 46 5.09 -17.01 10.91
N LEU A 47 5.31 -17.64 12.06
CA LEU A 47 6.41 -18.54 12.35
C LEU A 47 5.93 -19.98 12.22
N ASP A 48 6.55 -20.73 11.32
CA ASP A 48 6.43 -22.18 11.27
C ASP A 48 7.32 -22.79 12.35
N MET A 49 6.69 -23.29 13.42
CA MET A 49 7.40 -23.79 14.60
C MET A 49 8.06 -25.15 14.36
N ALA A 50 7.48 -25.98 13.48
CA ALA A 50 8.05 -27.27 13.13
C ALA A 50 9.39 -27.09 12.40
N GLU A 51 9.43 -26.15 11.46
CA GLU A 51 10.61 -25.86 10.65
C GLU A 51 11.49 -24.75 11.23
N ARG A 52 11.02 -24.09 12.29
CA ARG A 52 11.66 -22.96 12.98
C ARG A 52 12.02 -21.83 12.04
N ARG A 53 11.08 -21.46 11.15
CA ARG A 53 11.29 -20.47 10.08
C ARG A 53 10.12 -19.51 9.94
N TRP A 54 10.42 -18.23 9.74
CA TRP A 54 9.43 -17.25 9.31
C TRP A 54 8.98 -17.56 7.88
N ARG A 55 7.67 -17.74 7.68
CA ARG A 55 7.09 -18.13 6.38
C ARG A 55 6.28 -17.03 5.73
N VAL A 56 5.55 -16.26 6.54
CA VAL A 56 4.55 -15.31 6.03
C VAL A 56 4.76 -13.95 6.66
N ASN A 57 4.67 -12.92 5.81
CA ASN A 57 4.59 -11.52 6.21
C ASN A 57 3.30 -10.94 5.65
N MET A 58 2.37 -10.59 6.53
CA MET A 58 1.06 -10.05 6.21
C MET A 58 0.94 -8.62 6.69
N MET A 59 0.42 -7.75 5.83
CA MET A 59 0.01 -6.40 6.21
C MET A 59 -1.46 -6.43 6.60
N ILE A 60 -1.80 -5.88 7.77
CA ILE A 60 -3.19 -5.59 8.13
C ILE A 60 -3.53 -4.21 7.58
N GLU A 61 -4.63 -4.14 6.84
CA GLU A 61 -5.14 -2.92 6.24
C GLU A 61 -6.48 -2.54 6.87
N PRO A 62 -6.71 -1.23 7.12
CA PRO A 62 -8.03 -0.72 7.47
C PRO A 62 -8.94 -0.61 6.24
N GLY A 63 -10.25 -0.67 6.45
CA GLY A 63 -11.25 -0.60 5.38
C GLY A 63 -12.15 -1.83 5.38
N THR A 64 -12.91 -1.99 4.30
CA THR A 64 -13.91 -3.06 4.10
C THR A 64 -13.65 -3.78 2.79
N PHE A 65 -14.58 -4.56 2.25
CA PHE A 65 -14.45 -5.07 0.87
C PHE A 65 -14.70 -3.98 -0.20
N GLU A 66 -15.45 -2.94 0.14
CA GLU A 66 -15.83 -1.85 -0.78
C GLU A 66 -14.91 -0.64 -0.69
N THR A 67 -14.28 -0.39 0.47
CA THR A 67 -13.53 0.85 0.72
C THR A 67 -12.09 0.59 1.13
N TRP A 68 -11.15 1.12 0.35
CA TRP A 68 -9.73 1.13 0.69
C TRP A 68 -9.41 2.36 1.53
N VAL A 69 -8.66 2.18 2.61
CA VAL A 69 -8.28 3.26 3.54
C VAL A 69 -6.77 3.31 3.69
N TYR A 70 -6.20 4.51 3.54
CA TYR A 70 -4.77 4.71 3.76
C TYR A 70 -4.46 4.69 5.26
N LYS A 71 -3.83 3.63 5.74
CA LYS A 71 -3.59 3.42 7.19
C LYS A 71 -2.79 4.50 7.93
N ARG A 72 -2.08 5.39 7.22
CA ARG A 72 -1.34 6.50 7.87
C ARG A 72 -2.16 7.78 7.99
N ASP A 73 -3.20 7.91 7.19
CA ASP A 73 -4.15 9.02 7.23
C ASP A 73 -5.52 8.50 6.75
N PRO A 74 -6.41 8.12 7.68
CA PRO A 74 -7.72 7.56 7.35
C PRO A 74 -8.65 8.52 6.59
N THR A 75 -8.34 9.81 6.52
CA THR A 75 -9.10 10.76 5.70
C THR A 75 -8.92 10.49 4.20
N ILE A 76 -7.83 9.81 3.83
CA ILE A 76 -7.57 9.35 2.47
C ILE A 76 -8.20 7.95 2.30
N SER A 77 -9.36 7.92 1.65
CA SER A 77 -10.08 6.70 1.30
C SER A 77 -10.62 6.76 -0.13
N ARG A 78 -10.84 5.58 -0.72
CA ARG A 78 -11.33 5.40 -2.10
C ARG A 78 -12.12 4.10 -2.24
N PRO A 79 -13.00 3.97 -3.23
CA PRO A 79 -13.56 2.66 -3.59
C PRO A 79 -12.45 1.64 -3.86
N ARG A 80 -12.56 0.43 -3.32
CA ARG A 80 -11.53 -0.62 -3.44
C ARG A 80 -11.22 -0.95 -4.89
N ALA A 81 -12.24 -1.00 -5.74
CA ALA A 81 -12.10 -1.25 -7.17
C ALA A 81 -11.22 -0.21 -7.88
N GLU A 82 -11.14 1.01 -7.34
CA GLU A 82 -10.22 2.04 -7.85
C GLU A 82 -8.78 1.80 -7.41
N MET A 83 -8.56 1.17 -6.24
CA MET A 83 -7.24 1.03 -5.62
C MET A 83 -6.59 -0.35 -5.80
N VAL A 84 -7.38 -1.40 -5.96
CA VAL A 84 -6.92 -2.78 -6.11
C VAL A 84 -7.13 -3.20 -7.56
N GLY A 85 -6.04 -3.57 -8.23
CA GLY A 85 -6.03 -4.22 -9.54
C GLY A 85 -5.98 -5.73 -9.40
N THR A 86 -6.12 -6.44 -10.51
CA THR A 86 -6.02 -7.89 -10.57
C THR A 86 -5.11 -8.29 -11.73
N THR A 87 -4.19 -9.24 -11.52
CA THR A 87 -3.37 -9.78 -12.61
C THR A 87 -4.20 -10.63 -13.56
N ALA A 88 -3.63 -11.06 -14.70
CA ALA A 88 -4.31 -11.95 -15.63
C ALA A 88 -4.69 -13.30 -14.98
N GLU A 89 -3.94 -13.73 -13.98
CA GLU A 89 -4.15 -14.95 -13.20
C GLU A 89 -5.13 -14.77 -12.02
N GLY A 90 -5.75 -13.60 -11.87
CA GLY A 90 -6.70 -13.34 -10.81
C GLY A 90 -6.08 -12.91 -9.47
N ILE A 91 -4.79 -12.56 -9.44
CA ILE A 91 -4.11 -12.18 -8.18
C ILE A 91 -4.37 -10.70 -7.88
N PRO A 92 -4.99 -10.35 -6.74
CA PRO A 92 -5.23 -8.96 -6.38
C PRO A 92 -3.92 -8.27 -5.97
N TYR A 93 -3.75 -7.02 -6.40
CA TYR A 93 -2.61 -6.20 -6.03
C TYR A 93 -3.01 -4.73 -5.84
N LEU A 94 -2.32 -4.04 -4.93
CA LEU A 94 -2.50 -2.60 -4.75
C LEU A 94 -1.93 -1.86 -5.96
N LYS A 95 -2.72 -0.99 -6.60
CA LYS A 95 -2.28 -0.25 -7.78
C LYS A 95 -1.08 0.66 -7.44
N PRO A 96 -0.18 0.91 -8.42
CA PRO A 96 1.10 1.53 -8.13
C PRO A 96 1.00 2.90 -7.46
N ALA A 97 0.00 3.72 -7.80
CA ALA A 97 -0.19 5.03 -7.15
C ALA A 97 -0.34 4.92 -5.62
N ALA A 98 -1.12 3.96 -5.11
CA ALA A 98 -1.24 3.78 -3.66
C ALA A 98 0.01 3.18 -3.02
N VAL A 99 0.71 2.28 -3.74
CA VAL A 99 2.02 1.77 -3.30
C VAL A 99 3.03 2.92 -3.16
N LEU A 100 3.06 3.84 -4.12
CA LEU A 100 3.94 5.00 -4.09
C LEU A 100 3.60 5.94 -2.93
N LEU A 101 2.32 6.18 -2.64
CA LEU A 101 1.92 6.95 -1.44
C LEU A 101 2.50 6.33 -0.15
N PHE A 102 2.51 4.99 -0.03
CA PHE A 102 3.18 4.32 1.09
C PHE A 102 4.70 4.51 1.12
N LYS A 103 5.34 4.53 -0.05
CA LYS A 103 6.80 4.64 -0.20
C LYS A 103 7.35 6.04 0.05
N ALA A 104 6.55 7.07 -0.25
CA ALA A 104 6.90 8.48 -0.09
C ALA A 104 7.37 8.85 1.34
N LYS A 105 6.92 8.13 2.37
CA LYS A 105 7.38 8.35 3.76
C LYS A 105 8.89 8.13 3.94
N TYR A 106 9.50 7.16 3.24
CA TYR A 106 10.86 6.71 3.56
C TYR A 106 11.89 7.01 2.48
N ARG A 107 11.49 7.19 1.21
CA ARG A 107 12.38 7.55 0.08
C ARG A 107 13.69 6.75 0.03
N ARG A 108 13.63 5.45 0.31
CA ARG A 108 14.81 4.58 0.21
C ARG A 108 15.23 4.50 -1.26
N ALA A 109 16.48 4.12 -1.55
CA ALA A 109 16.95 3.99 -2.94
C ALA A 109 16.00 3.14 -3.82
N LYS A 110 15.47 2.04 -3.28
CA LYS A 110 14.46 1.22 -3.98
C LYS A 110 13.11 1.90 -4.19
N ASP A 111 12.73 2.80 -3.28
CA ASP A 111 11.46 3.53 -3.37
C ASP A 111 11.53 4.59 -4.48
N GLU A 112 12.69 5.22 -4.67
CA GLU A 112 12.96 6.13 -5.79
C GLU A 112 12.94 5.38 -7.14
N ILE A 113 13.62 4.23 -7.22
CA ILE A 113 13.59 3.37 -8.41
C ILE A 113 12.15 2.96 -8.76
N ASP A 114 11.37 2.54 -7.76
CA ASP A 114 9.97 2.16 -7.97
C ASP A 114 9.14 3.33 -8.50
N PHE A 115 9.37 4.56 -8.00
CA PHE A 115 8.69 5.76 -8.49
C PHE A 115 9.05 6.06 -9.95
N GLU A 116 10.32 6.12 -10.29
CA GLU A 116 10.80 6.39 -11.64
C GLU A 116 10.25 5.38 -12.66
N GLN A 117 10.21 4.09 -12.30
CA GLN A 117 9.71 3.04 -13.19
C GLN A 117 8.19 3.01 -13.32
N ALA A 118 7.46 3.38 -12.25
CA ALA A 118 6.00 3.35 -12.24
C ALA A 118 5.39 4.61 -12.87
N LEU A 119 5.98 5.79 -12.65
CA LEU A 119 5.46 7.08 -13.09
C LEU A 119 5.01 7.12 -14.57
N PRO A 120 5.82 6.69 -15.56
CA PRO A 120 5.41 6.75 -16.97
C PRO A 120 4.23 5.82 -17.30
N LYS A 121 4.00 4.79 -16.48
CA LYS A 121 2.93 3.78 -16.66
C LYS A 121 1.64 4.15 -15.93
N LEU A 122 1.66 5.17 -15.07
CA LEU A 122 0.47 5.61 -14.36
C LEU A 122 -0.49 6.36 -15.31
N PRO A 123 -1.80 6.04 -15.30
CA PRO A 123 -2.81 6.88 -15.94
C PRO A 123 -2.85 8.30 -15.33
N ALA A 124 -3.28 9.30 -16.11
CA ALA A 124 -3.35 10.70 -15.67
C ALA A 124 -4.15 10.86 -14.36
N SER A 125 -5.29 10.18 -14.23
CA SER A 125 -6.13 10.20 -13.02
C SER A 125 -5.39 9.68 -11.78
N GLN A 126 -4.54 8.66 -11.93
CA GLN A 126 -3.74 8.11 -10.84
C GLN A 126 -2.57 9.03 -10.47
N ARG A 127 -1.95 9.70 -11.45
CA ARG A 127 -0.91 10.72 -11.19
C ARG A 127 -1.48 11.91 -10.43
N LEU A 128 -2.65 12.41 -10.87
CA LEU A 128 -3.35 13.50 -10.20
C LEU A 128 -3.71 13.13 -8.76
N TRP A 129 -4.28 11.94 -8.56
CA TRP A 129 -4.61 11.46 -7.21
C TRP A 129 -3.37 11.33 -6.32
N LEU A 130 -2.28 10.72 -6.82
CA LEU A 130 -1.03 10.62 -6.08
C LEU A 130 -0.48 12.01 -5.72
N LYS A 131 -0.50 12.96 -6.66
CA LYS A 131 -0.07 14.34 -6.42
C LYS A 131 -0.89 15.00 -5.31
N THR A 132 -2.21 14.88 -5.33
CA THR A 132 -3.10 15.42 -4.30
C THR A 132 -2.79 14.84 -2.92
N CYS A 133 -2.64 13.50 -2.84
CA CYS A 133 -2.32 12.85 -1.57
C CYS A 133 -0.92 13.21 -1.06
N LEU A 134 0.08 13.30 -1.94
CA LEU A 134 1.43 13.73 -1.56
C LEU A 134 1.44 15.19 -1.09
N ALA A 135 0.72 16.10 -1.74
CA ALA A 135 0.64 17.48 -1.30
C ALA A 135 0.02 17.60 0.10
N ALA A 136 -0.95 16.74 0.44
CA ALA A 136 -1.57 16.70 1.76
C ALA A 136 -0.67 16.07 2.83
N CYS A 137 -0.04 14.93 2.56
CA CYS A 137 0.75 14.20 3.56
C CYS A 137 2.22 14.65 3.65
N HIS A 138 2.78 15.14 2.55
CA HIS A 138 4.21 15.39 2.33
C HIS A 138 4.40 16.60 1.38
N PRO A 139 4.02 17.83 1.78
CA PRO A 139 3.95 19.00 0.90
C PRO A 139 5.27 19.37 0.19
N ASP A 140 6.42 19.02 0.79
CA ASP A 140 7.76 19.29 0.24
C ASP A 140 8.39 18.08 -0.47
N HIS A 141 7.58 17.06 -0.81
CA HIS A 141 8.10 15.83 -1.39
C HIS A 141 8.60 16.04 -2.84
N GLU A 142 9.84 15.64 -3.13
CA GLU A 142 10.49 15.84 -4.44
C GLU A 142 9.67 15.28 -5.63
N TRP A 143 9.03 14.12 -5.46
CA TRP A 143 8.13 13.54 -6.47
C TRP A 143 7.01 14.48 -6.94
N LEU A 144 6.61 15.48 -6.15
CA LEU A 144 5.62 16.49 -6.57
C LEU A 144 6.07 17.27 -7.81
N LYS A 145 7.39 17.47 -7.99
CA LYS A 145 7.96 18.15 -9.17
C LYS A 145 7.75 17.30 -10.43
N SER A 146 7.94 15.98 -10.33
CA SER A 146 7.77 15.03 -11.45
C SER A 146 6.31 14.69 -11.75
N LEU A 147 5.39 14.96 -10.82
CA LEU A 147 3.95 14.76 -10.99
C LEU A 147 3.24 16.00 -11.55
N GLN A 148 3.97 17.06 -11.89
CA GLN A 148 3.41 18.18 -12.64
C GLN A 148 3.09 17.71 -14.07
N GLU A 149 1.91 18.07 -14.57
CA GLU A 149 1.65 17.92 -15.99
C GLU A 149 2.61 18.83 -16.75
N PRO A 150 3.19 18.39 -17.88
CA PRO A 150 3.89 19.31 -18.75
C PRO A 150 2.89 20.42 -19.15
N PRO A 151 3.33 21.69 -19.22
CA PRO A 151 2.46 22.75 -19.71
C PRO A 151 1.89 22.32 -21.07
N MET A 152 0.58 22.52 -21.24
CA MET A 152 -0.11 22.25 -22.49
C MET A 152 0.55 23.10 -23.58
N THR A 153 1.38 22.51 -24.43
CA THR A 153 1.91 23.21 -25.60
C THR A 153 0.73 23.40 -26.55
N LEU A 154 0.17 24.62 -26.57
CA LEU A 154 -0.70 25.03 -27.66
C LEU A 154 0.21 25.20 -28.88
N ASP A 155 0.26 24.18 -29.74
CA ASP A 155 0.80 24.33 -31.08
C ASP A 155 -0.12 25.30 -31.83
N LEU A 156 0.19 26.59 -31.71
CA LEU A 156 -0.36 27.62 -32.58
C LEU A 156 0.32 27.43 -33.94
N GLU A 157 -0.30 26.66 -34.83
CA GLU A 157 0.08 26.70 -36.24
C GLU A 157 -0.02 28.14 -36.74
N PRO A 158 1.02 28.70 -37.37
CA PRO A 158 0.92 30.01 -38.00
C PRO A 158 -0.06 29.91 -39.17
N MET A 159 -1.11 30.72 -39.11
CA MET A 159 -2.03 30.93 -40.21
C MET A 159 -1.29 31.68 -41.33
N GLU A 160 -0.98 30.99 -42.43
CA GLU A 160 -0.55 31.61 -43.69
C GLU A 160 -1.68 32.43 -44.35
#